data_AF-A0A7X0A6C3-F1
#
_entry.id   AF-A0A7X0A6C3-F1
#
_cell.length_a   1.000
_cell.length_b   1.000
_cell.length_c   1.000
_cell.angle_alpha   90.00
_cell.angle_beta   90.00
_cell.angle_gamma   90.00
#
_symmetry.space_group_name_H-M   'P 1'
#
loop_
_entity.id
_entity.type
_entity.pdbx_description
1 polymer ?
#
loop_
_entity_poly.entity_id
_entity_poly.type
_entity_poly.pdbx_seq_one_letter_code
_entity_poly.pdbx_strand_id
1 'polypeptide(L)' 'MLTETRNISPEKAAELLKKNGVDVTIDEAQTLLEFIYLMANIFVGEIVEK' A
#
# COMPACT_ATOMS: atom_id res chain seq x y z
N MET A 1 -3.85 -17.03 -11.24
CA MET A 1 -2.75 -16.07 -11.01
C MET A 1 -3.35 -14.69 -11.08
N LEU A 2 -3.45 -13.97 -9.96
CA LEU A 2 -3.90 -12.58 -9.98
C LEU A 2 -2.76 -11.76 -10.60
N THR A 3 -3.01 -11.24 -11.79
CA THR A 3 -2.09 -10.40 -12.56
C THR A 3 -1.61 -9.22 -11.72
N GLU A 4 -0.30 -9.13 -11.53
CA GLU A 4 0.44 -8.04 -10.88
C GLU A 4 0.03 -6.68 -11.46
N THR A 5 -1.00 -6.07 -10.90
CA THR A 5 -1.48 -4.77 -11.36
C THR A 5 -0.99 -3.72 -10.36
N ARG A 6 0.27 -3.33 -10.55
CA ARG A 6 0.90 -2.10 -10.03
C ARG A 6 0.98 -1.99 -8.51
N ASN A 7 2.03 -2.58 -7.94
CA ASN A 7 2.53 -2.13 -6.65
C ASN A 7 2.96 -0.66 -6.79
N ILE A 8 2.34 0.25 -6.05
CA ILE A 8 2.82 1.63 -5.91
C ILE A 8 4.19 1.56 -5.23
N SER A 9 5.20 2.27 -5.77
CA SER A 9 6.51 2.36 -5.13
C SER A 9 6.48 3.33 -3.94
N PRO A 10 7.37 3.21 -2.95
CA PRO A 10 7.47 4.12 -1.82
C PRO A 10 7.62 5.59 -2.23
N GLU A 11 8.40 5.87 -3.27
CA GLU A 11 8.59 7.22 -3.81
C GLU A 11 7.27 7.78 -4.34
N LYS A 12 6.50 6.95 -5.03
CA LYS A 12 5.19 7.35 -5.54
C LYS A 12 4.17 7.55 -4.42
N ALA A 13 4.21 6.71 -3.39
CA ALA A 13 3.38 6.87 -2.20
C ALA A 13 3.71 8.17 -1.45
N ALA A 14 4.99 8.47 -1.22
CA ALA A 14 5.44 9.71 -0.59
C ALA A 14 5.00 10.94 -1.41
N GLU A 15 5.13 10.90 -2.74
CA GLU A 15 4.64 11.98 -3.63
C GLU A 15 3.12 12.20 -3.50
N LEU A 16 2.35 11.12 -3.46
CA LEU A 16 0.89 11.18 -3.31
C LEU A 16 0.48 11.69 -1.94
N LEU A 17 1.11 11.21 -0.86
CA LEU A 17 0.83 11.66 0.50
C LEU A 17 1.16 13.16 0.65
N LYS A 18 2.29 13.59 0.10
CA LYS A 18 2.69 15.01 0.10
C LYS A 18 1.69 15.90 -0.62
N LYS A 19 1.15 15.44 -1.77
CA LYS A 19 0.07 16.15 -2.50
C LYS A 19 -1.21 16.32 -1.67
N ASN A 20 -1.44 15.45 -0.68
CA ASN A 20 -2.58 15.50 0.22
C ASN A 20 -2.22 16.16 1.58
N GLY A 21 -1.06 16.81 1.69
CA GLY A 21 -0.64 17.53 2.89
C GLY A 21 0.03 16.67 3.96
N VAL A 22 0.41 15.43 3.63
CA VAL A 22 1.10 14.51 4.55
C VAL A 22 2.53 14.31 4.06
N ASP A 23 3.50 14.95 4.72
CA ASP A 23 4.92 14.81 4.37
C ASP A 23 5.50 13.59 5.11
N VAL A 24 6.04 12.64 4.35
CA VAL A 24 6.66 11.41 4.86
C VAL A 24 7.95 11.13 4.12
N THR A 25 8.87 10.47 4.80
CA THR A 25 10.07 9.90 4.19
C THR A 25 9.74 8.68 3.34
N ILE A 26 10.70 8.27 2.49
CA ILE A 26 10.57 7.05 1.68
C ILE A 26 10.40 5.80 2.57
N ASP A 27 11.12 5.73 3.68
CA ASP A 27 11.07 4.59 4.61
C ASP A 27 9.71 4.51 5.35
N GLU A 28 9.14 5.66 5.73
CA GLU A 28 7.79 5.72 6.30
C GLU A 28 6.74 5.33 5.26
N ALA A 29 6.88 5.78 4.01
CA ALA A 29 5.99 5.40 2.92
C ALA A 29 6.06 3.89 2.62
N GLN A 30 7.25 3.29 2.65
CA GLN A 30 7.43 1.83 2.54
C GLN A 30 6.67 1.10 3.66
N THR A 31 6.86 1.53 4.90
CA THR A 31 6.20 0.93 6.08
C THR A 31 4.66 1.01 5.96
N LEU A 32 4.13 2.15 5.52
CA LEU A 32 2.70 2.34 5.30
C LEU A 32 2.16 1.43 4.19
N LEU A 33 2.88 1.32 3.08
CA LEU A 33 2.48 0.44 1.98
C LEU A 33 2.44 -1.03 2.42
N GLU A 34 3.47 -1.50 3.13
CA GLU A 34 3.51 -2.86 3.68
C GLU A 34 2.31 -3.16 4.57
N PHE A 35 1.96 -2.22 5.45
CA PHE A 35 0.78 -2.32 6.31
C PHE A 35 -0.51 -2.42 5.48
N ILE A 36 -0.70 -1.57 4.48
CA ILE A 36 -1.89 -1.57 3.62
C ILE A 36 -2.01 -2.89 2.84
N TYR A 37 -0.90 -3.40 2.29
CA TYR A 37 -0.90 -4.69 1.59
C TYR A 37 -1.22 -5.86 2.52
N LEU A 38 -0.68 -5.85 3.75
CA LEU A 38 -1.01 -6.84 4.76
C LEU A 38 -2.52 -6.84 5.06
N MET A 39 -3.08 -5.65 5.31
CA MET A 39 -4.51 -5.51 5.57
C MET A 39 -5.35 -5.98 4.37
N ALA A 40 -4.98 -5.59 3.16
CA ALA A 40 -5.67 -6.03 1.95
C ALA A 40 -5.67 -7.56 1.81
N ASN A 41 -4.55 -8.22 2.08
CA ASN A 41 -4.45 -9.67 2.04
C ASN A 41 -5.35 -10.34 3.10
N ILE A 42 -5.39 -9.80 4.31
CA ILE A 42 -6.27 -10.29 5.38
C ILE A 42 -7.74 -10.16 4.95
N PHE A 43 -8.16 -8.98 4.51
CA PHE A 43 -9.54 -8.74 4.07
C PHE A 43 -9.96 -9.62 2.90
N VAL A 44 -9.08 -9.82 1.91
CA VAL A 44 -9.37 -10.71 0.78
C VAL A 44 -9.48 -12.16 1.24
N GLY A 45 -8.61 -12.61 2.15
CA GLY A 45 -8.69 -13.96 2.73
C GLY A 45 -10.04 -14.22 3.40
N GLU A 46 -10.52 -13.28 4.22
CA GLU A 46 -11.81 -13.41 4.90
C GLU A 46 -13.02 -13.40 3.96
N ILE A 47 -12.93 -12.75 2.80
CA ILE A 47 -14.01 -12.67 1.82
C ILE A 47 -14.05 -13.90 0.91
N VAL A 48 -12.89 -14.45 0.54
CA VAL A 48 -12.77 -15.54 -0.44
C VAL A 48 -12.92 -16.93 0.22
N GLU A 49 -12.61 -17.07 1.50
CA GLU A 49 -12.76 -18.35 2.24
C GLU A 49 -14.17 -18.59 2.81
N LYS A 50 -15.17 -17.79 2.42
CA LYS A 50 -16.58 -17.97 2.79
C LYS A 50 -17.42 -18.65 1.72
#